data_AF-X1UVI9-F1
#
_entry.id   AF-X1UVI9-F1
#
_cell.length_a   1.000
_cell.length_b   1.000
_cell.length_c   1.000
_cell.angle_alpha   90.00
_cell.angle_beta   90.00
_cell.angle_gamma   90.00
#
_symmetry.space_group_name_H-M   'P 1'
#
loop_
_entity.id
_entity.type
_entity.pdbx_description
1 polymer ?
#
loop_
_entity_poly.entity_id
_entity_poly.type
_entity_poly.pdbx_seq_one_letter_code
_entity_poly.pdbx_strand_id
1 'polypeptide(L)'
;PKWQLSESARKLQTLVSLEQGLHPISGKPIVWNKQLAPFVLVLMENPLSLGNGYYILPPIREPPAAPVRPSSLTELPDSDYRKHSNAVRQLIERASKGR
;
A
#
# COMPACT_ATOMS: atom_id res chain seq x y z
N PRO A 1 29.41 -22.11 11.17
CA PRO A 1 28.81 -22.01 9.82
C PRO A 1 27.32 -22.36 9.81
N LYS A 2 26.43 -21.40 9.51
CA LYS A 2 24.99 -21.66 9.31
C LYS A 2 24.83 -22.41 7.99
N TRP A 3 24.45 -23.68 8.06
CA TRP A 3 24.18 -24.51 6.90
C TRP A 3 23.03 -23.86 6.11
N GLN A 4 23.31 -23.47 4.87
CA GLN A 4 22.27 -22.97 3.97
C GLN A 4 21.74 -24.15 3.17
N LEU A 5 20.43 -24.39 3.26
CA LEU A 5 19.75 -25.37 2.42
C LEU A 5 19.98 -25.03 0.94
N SER A 6 20.26 -26.07 0.13
CA SER A 6 20.28 -25.97 -1.32
C SER A 6 18.94 -25.46 -1.86
N GLU A 7 18.94 -24.86 -3.04
CA GLU A 7 17.71 -24.35 -3.66
C GLU A 7 16.62 -25.42 -3.80
N SER A 8 17.01 -26.67 -4.08
CA SER A 8 16.09 -27.81 -4.14
C SER A 8 15.45 -28.11 -2.79
N ALA A 9 16.23 -28.11 -1.72
CA ALA A 9 15.72 -28.36 -0.37
C ALA A 9 14.82 -27.22 0.12
N ARG A 10 15.09 -25.97 -0.29
CA ARG A 10 14.19 -24.83 -0.04
C ARG A 10 12.85 -25.00 -0.75
N LYS A 11 12.83 -25.43 -2.01
CA LYS A 11 11.57 -25.70 -2.75
C LYS A 11 10.74 -26.78 -2.05
N LEU A 12 11.36 -27.87 -1.60
CA LEU A 12 10.67 -28.92 -0.86
C LEU A 12 10.09 -28.40 0.45
N GLN A 13 10.84 -27.60 1.21
CA GLN A 13 10.35 -27.00 2.45
C GLN A 13 9.15 -26.07 2.23
N THR A 14 9.15 -25.30 1.13
CA THR A 14 8.01 -24.48 0.72
C THR A 14 6.77 -25.34 0.46
N LEU A 15 6.92 -26.46 -0.25
CA LEU A 15 5.82 -27.39 -0.54
C LEU A 15 5.27 -28.04 0.75
N VAL A 16 6.15 -28.45 1.67
CA VAL A 16 5.74 -28.99 2.98
C VAL A 16 4.95 -27.94 3.79
N SER A 17 5.37 -26.68 3.73
CA SER A 17 4.64 -25.59 4.41
C SER A 17 3.24 -25.41 3.84
N LEU A 18 3.10 -25.51 2.51
CA LEU A 18 1.80 -25.45 1.84
C LEU A 18 0.88 -26.62 2.23
N GLU A 19 1.43 -27.83 2.35
CA GLU A 19 0.69 -29.01 2.82
C GLU A 19 0.16 -28.82 4.25
N GLN A 20 0.95 -28.17 5.11
CA GLN A 20 0.56 -27.80 6.46
C GLN A 20 -0.43 -26.62 6.51
N GLY A 21 -0.76 -26.01 5.36
CA GLY A 21 -1.64 -24.85 5.27
C GLY A 21 -0.98 -23.55 5.73
N LEU A 22 0.36 -23.48 5.74
CA LEU A 22 1.13 -22.31 6.16
C LEU A 22 1.72 -21.58 4.95
N HIS A 23 1.67 -20.25 5.01
CA HIS A 23 2.23 -19.40 3.97
C HIS A 23 3.76 -19.52 3.98
N PRO A 24 4.42 -19.85 2.86
CA PRO A 24 5.83 -20.23 2.85
C PRO A 24 6.79 -19.10 3.26
N ILE A 25 6.40 -17.84 3.05
CA ILE A 25 7.21 -16.66 3.43
C ILE A 25 6.88 -16.15 4.85
N SER A 26 5.60 -16.06 5.22
CA SER A 26 5.16 -15.41 6.46
C SER A 26 4.89 -16.38 7.62
N GLY A 27 4.78 -17.68 7.35
CA GLY A 27 4.43 -18.71 8.35
C GLY A 27 3.00 -18.61 8.90
N LYS A 28 2.17 -17.72 8.36
CA LYS A 28 0.77 -17.54 8.77
C LYS A 28 -0.12 -18.59 8.11
N PRO A 29 -1.24 -18.98 8.74
CA PRO A 29 -2.21 -19.87 8.09
C PRO A 29 -2.73 -19.25 6.79
N ILE A 30 -2.78 -20.04 5.72
CA ILE A 30 -3.27 -19.61 4.41
C ILE A 30 -4.79 -19.61 4.42
N VAL A 31 -5.37 -18.48 4.05
CA VAL A 31 -6.79 -18.37 3.72
C VAL A 31 -6.91 -18.40 2.20
N TRP A 32 -7.36 -19.53 1.64
CA TRP A 32 -7.59 -19.65 0.21
C TRP A 32 -8.84 -18.85 -0.18
N ASN A 33 -8.69 -17.89 -1.10
CA ASN A 33 -9.84 -17.27 -1.73
C ASN A 33 -10.55 -18.32 -2.59
N LYS A 34 -11.87 -18.46 -2.43
CA LYS A 34 -12.70 -19.42 -3.19
C LYS A 34 -13.00 -18.95 -4.60
N GLN A 35 -12.73 -17.68 -4.91
CA GLN A 35 -12.96 -17.13 -6.24
C GLN A 35 -11.93 -17.68 -7.22
N LEU A 36 -12.43 -18.28 -8.30
CA LEU A 36 -11.60 -18.72 -9.41
C LEU A 36 -11.19 -17.50 -10.25
N ALA A 37 -9.89 -17.34 -10.44
CA ALA A 37 -9.33 -16.37 -11.37
C ALA A 37 -8.88 -17.09 -12.65
N PRO A 38 -9.13 -16.52 -13.84
CA PRO A 38 -8.54 -17.00 -15.08
C PRO A 38 -7.01 -17.06 -14.97
N PHE A 39 -6.42 -18.20 -15.31
CA PHE A 39 -4.97 -18.43 -15.18
C PHE A 39 -4.12 -17.40 -15.95
N VAL A 40 -4.63 -16.90 -17.08
CA VAL A 40 -3.96 -15.87 -17.88
C VAL A 40 -3.73 -14.58 -17.08
N LEU A 41 -4.70 -14.16 -16.25
CA LEU A 41 -4.56 -12.96 -15.42
C LEU A 41 -3.47 -13.13 -14.36
N VAL A 42 -3.40 -14.33 -13.77
CA VAL A 42 -2.35 -14.69 -12.79
C VAL A 42 -0.97 -14.60 -13.43
N LEU A 43 -0.80 -15.08 -14.66
CA LEU A 43 0.48 -15.03 -15.38
C LEU A 43 0.90 -13.60 -15.76
N MET A 44 -0.05 -12.72 -16.05
CA MET A 44 0.23 -11.31 -16.38
C MET A 44 0.86 -10.54 -15.20
N GLU A 45 0.63 -10.97 -13.96
CA GLU A 45 1.23 -10.38 -12.77
C GLU A 45 2.68 -10.84 -12.52
N ASN A 46 3.26 -11.64 -13.43
CA ASN A 46 4.62 -12.20 -13.32
C ASN A 46 4.85 -12.96 -11.99
N PRO A 47 4.12 -14.06 -11.77
CA PRO A 47 4.18 -14.80 -10.52
C PRO A 47 5.46 -15.62 -10.39
N LEU A 48 5.91 -15.82 -9.15
CA LEU A 48 7.03 -16.70 -8.85
C LEU A 48 6.54 -18.15 -8.74
N SER A 49 7.07 -19.04 -9.58
CA SER A 49 6.75 -20.47 -9.52
C SER A 49 7.41 -21.14 -8.32
N LEU A 50 6.60 -21.80 -7.49
CA LEU A 50 7.07 -22.63 -6.38
C LEU A 50 7.26 -24.11 -6.77
N GLY A 51 6.72 -24.51 -7.92
CA GLY A 51 6.62 -25.91 -8.35
C GLY A 51 5.24 -26.52 -8.07
N ASN A 52 4.96 -27.69 -8.66
CA ASN A 52 3.69 -28.43 -8.53
C ASN A 52 2.42 -27.61 -8.77
N GLY A 53 2.47 -26.62 -9.66
CA GLY A 53 1.33 -25.75 -9.98
C GLY A 53 1.04 -24.65 -8.96
N TYR A 54 1.88 -24.51 -7.92
CA TYR A 54 1.78 -23.41 -6.97
C TYR A 54 2.60 -22.20 -7.42
N TYR A 55 2.00 -21.02 -7.23
CA TYR A 55 2.56 -19.74 -7.61
C TYR A 55 2.42 -18.75 -6.47
N ILE A 56 3.44 -17.92 -6.26
CA ILE A 56 3.37 -16.75 -5.39
C ILE A 56 3.13 -15.54 -6.27
N LEU A 57 2.00 -14.87 -6.03
CA LEU A 57 1.72 -13.57 -6.62
C LEU A 57 2.58 -12.49 -5.95
N PRO A 58 2.99 -11.44 -6.68
CA PRO A 58 3.62 -10.28 -6.08
C PRO A 58 2.67 -9.61 -5.06
N PRO A 59 3.21 -8.88 -4.07
CA PRO A 59 2.40 -8.16 -3.12
C PRO A 59 1.54 -7.11 -3.83
N ILE A 60 0.28 -6.98 -3.39
CA ILE A 60 -0.64 -5.96 -3.91
C ILE A 60 -0.02 -4.58 -3.64
N ARG A 61 0.07 -3.77 -4.70
CA ARG A 61 0.55 -2.40 -4.57
C ARG A 61 -0.37 -1.63 -3.63
N GLU A 62 0.20 -0.99 -2.61
CA GLU A 62 -0.57 -0.13 -1.74
C GLU A 62 -1.28 0.95 -2.56
N PRO A 63 -2.52 1.34 -2.17
CA PRO A 63 -3.19 2.44 -2.83
C PRO A 63 -2.28 3.68 -2.78
N PRO A 64 -2.30 4.52 -3.82
CA PRO A 64 -1.55 5.77 -3.78
C PRO A 64 -1.96 6.55 -2.53
N ALA A 65 -0.98 7.19 -1.89
CA ALA A 65 -1.23 8.06 -0.75
C ALA A 65 -2.35 9.04 -1.12
N ALA A 66 -3.28 9.26 -0.17
CA ALA A 66 -4.38 10.18 -0.40
C ALA A 66 -3.79 11.54 -0.87
N PRO A 67 -4.34 12.15 -1.92
CA PRO A 67 -3.87 13.44 -2.37
C PRO A 67 -3.93 14.40 -1.17
N VAL A 68 -2.85 15.15 -0.94
CA VAL A 68 -2.86 16.24 0.03
C VAL A 68 -3.97 17.18 -0.42
N ARG A 69 -5.10 17.16 0.30
CA ARG A 69 -6.19 18.11 0.08
C ARG A 69 -5.80 19.39 0.79
N PRO A 70 -5.46 20.49 0.10
CA PRO A 70 -5.40 21.77 0.76
C PRO A 70 -6.79 22.03 1.36
N SER A 71 -6.83 22.52 2.60
CA SER A 71 -8.08 22.89 3.27
C SER A 71 -8.88 23.83 2.35
N SER A 72 -10.11 23.46 2.03
CA SER A 72 -10.97 24.33 1.23
C SER A 72 -11.11 25.68 1.94
N LEU A 73 -11.28 26.78 1.20
CA LEU A 73 -11.50 28.09 1.82
C LEU A 73 -12.65 28.05 2.84
N THR A 74 -13.68 27.24 2.61
CA THR A 74 -14.83 27.04 3.51
C THR A 74 -14.48 26.36 4.84
N GLU A 75 -13.43 25.55 4.88
CA GLU A 75 -12.99 24.79 6.06
C GLU A 75 -12.05 25.59 6.97
N LEU A 76 -11.52 26.72 6.46
CA LEU A 76 -10.69 27.61 7.24
C LEU A 76 -11.53 28.39 8.26
N PRO A 77 -10.98 28.80 9.42
CA PRO A 77 -11.66 29.72 10.31
C PRO A 77 -11.94 31.06 9.60
N ASP A 78 -13.03 31.74 9.96
CA ASP A 78 -13.41 33.01 9.32
C ASP A 78 -12.36 34.12 9.51
N SER A 79 -11.55 34.01 10.57
CA SER A 79 -10.42 34.90 10.83
C SER A 79 -9.20 34.62 9.95
N ASP A 80 -9.19 33.56 9.13
CA ASP A 80 -8.05 33.23 8.29
C ASP A 80 -7.86 34.32 7.21
N TYR A 81 -6.67 34.91 7.19
CA TYR A 81 -6.27 35.92 6.22
C TYR A 81 -6.46 35.44 4.76
N ARG A 82 -6.38 34.13 4.50
CA ARG A 82 -6.62 33.52 3.18
C ARG A 82 -8.03 33.77 2.65
N LYS A 83 -9.04 33.89 3.52
CA LYS A 83 -10.44 34.21 3.16
C LYS A 83 -10.65 35.67 2.78
N HIS A 84 -9.77 36.57 3.20
CA HIS A 84 -9.95 38.00 2.96
C HIS A 84 -9.44 38.43 1.58
N SER A 85 -10.23 39.27 0.89
CA SER A 85 -9.80 39.97 -0.32
C SER A 85 -8.59 40.87 -0.04
N ASN A 86 -7.77 41.12 -1.06
CA ASN A 86 -6.55 41.94 -0.95
C ASN A 86 -6.82 43.34 -0.35
N ALA A 87 -7.97 43.95 -0.67
CA ALA A 87 -8.35 45.24 -0.11
C ALA A 87 -8.57 45.18 1.41
N VAL A 88 -9.22 44.13 1.89
CA VAL A 88 -9.46 43.90 3.32
C VAL A 88 -8.15 43.64 4.06
N ARG A 89 -7.22 42.87 3.45
CA ARG A 89 -5.89 42.63 4.01
C ARG A 89 -5.10 43.92 4.19
N GLN A 90 -5.06 44.78 3.17
CA GLN A 90 -4.37 46.08 3.25
C GLN A 90 -4.98 46.99 4.31
N LEU A 91 -6.30 46.94 4.50
CA LEU A 91 -6.98 47.73 5.53
C LEU A 91 -6.63 47.25 6.94
N ILE A 92 -6.62 45.93 7.17
CA ILE A 92 -6.19 45.32 8.45
C ILE A 92 -4.73 45.66 8.75
N GLU A 93 -3.84 45.54 7.76
CA GLU A 93 -2.41 45.85 7.92
C GLU A 93 -2.18 47.34 8.19
N ARG A 94 -2.91 48.23 7.53
CA ARG A 94 -2.86 49.68 7.82
C ARG A 94 -3.36 49.99 9.23
N ALA A 95 -4.43 49.34 9.67
CA ALA A 95 -4.99 49.51 11.00
C ALA A 95 -4.08 48.97 12.11
N SER A 96 -3.33 47.90 11.85
CA SER A 96 -2.37 47.33 12.81
C SER A 96 -1.06 48.12 12.90
N LYS A 97 -0.63 48.75 11.80
CA LYS A 97 0.62 49.52 11.73
C LYS A 97 0.51 50.96 12.25
N GLY A 98 -0.72 51.46 12.41
CA GLY A 98 -1.01 52.82 12.89
C GLY A 98 -1.29 52.92 14.40
N ARG A 99 -1.00 51.88 15.18
CA ARG A 99 -1.17 51.86 16.64
C ARG A 99 0.17 51.71 17.34
#